data_AF-A0A8T5RCM7-F1
#
_entry.id   AF-A0A8T5RCM7-F1
#
_cell.length_a   1.000
_cell.length_b   1.000
_cell.length_c   1.000
_cell.angle_alpha   90.00
_cell.angle_beta   90.00
_cell.angle_gamma   90.00
#
_symmetry.space_group_name_H-M   'P 1'
#
loop_
_entity.id
_entity.type
_entity.pdbx_description
1 polymer ?
#
loop_
_entity_poly.entity_id
_entity_poly.type
_entity_poly.pdbx_seq_one_letter_code
_entity_poly.pdbx_strand_id
1 'polypeptide(L)'
;MSKNLKDLIDNAEEEEKTHAQLEKTVENLELKVARLETKLKGKKKSSKPEFQKLKEEKPESEEINLLKEVISSQKQELTQTQQDKELLQQNIDKYTQELKTINQNDSVKDQIILKTQNSLNNLIEDYGRLENTIKDLKDEISKIENENKLLLENTTKIQTESSNVEQIERDLKELNKKLNDLEREKKLLEDINSTFRNKEISVEELQKTTEVLKDNNLELTKENQKLSKIVDTVKGENSRLAEFEAKVSYLENNIIDLKKKNENLKQKDVLLLAKTINVIENENREHLAATVNDTVTSEKNFVKKEEKIVEKSIEVVQSEEPQSIMGREYMATENIDQMPKSAEPKESRLEEDVSTKIKGQTGYRKKICPNCGNTNKLQIREIDDKTRVIFPGFYAKKYKCGQCATEWNKD
;
A
#
# COMPACT_ATOMS: atom_id res chain seq x y z
N MET A 1 27.43 48.94 -16.94
CA MET A 1 26.82 49.59 -18.13
C MET A 1 26.12 48.52 -18.95
N SER A 2 24.87 48.76 -19.36
CA SER A 2 24.12 47.84 -20.21
C SER A 2 24.86 47.62 -21.53
N LYS A 3 24.86 46.40 -22.06
CA LYS A 3 25.51 46.05 -23.35
C LYS A 3 25.07 47.01 -24.47
N ASN A 4 23.81 47.42 -24.45
CA ASN A 4 23.23 48.38 -25.40
C ASN A 4 23.85 49.79 -25.32
N LEU A 5 24.29 50.24 -24.14
CA LEU A 5 24.89 51.56 -23.98
C LEU A 5 26.32 51.57 -24.56
N LYS A 6 27.02 50.44 -24.48
CA LYS A 6 28.36 50.29 -25.05
C LYS A 6 28.31 50.27 -26.58
N ASP A 7 27.37 49.52 -27.15
CA ASP A 7 27.18 49.45 -28.60
C ASP A 7 26.79 50.82 -29.21
N LEU A 8 26.04 51.65 -28.48
CA LEU A 8 25.69 53.02 -28.92
C LEU A 8 26.90 53.97 -28.92
N ILE A 9 27.80 53.84 -27.93
CA ILE A 9 29.01 54.66 -27.86
C ILE A 9 29.98 54.25 -28.98
N ASP A 10 30.18 52.95 -29.19
CA ASP A 10 31.07 52.44 -30.23
C ASP A 10 30.58 52.87 -31.64
N ASN A 11 29.27 52.86 -31.90
CA ASN A 11 28.69 53.37 -33.15
C ASN A 11 28.89 54.88 -33.32
N ALA A 12 28.73 55.68 -32.27
CA ALA A 12 28.95 57.13 -32.35
C ALA A 12 30.43 57.47 -32.66
N GLU A 13 31.37 56.72 -32.09
CA GLU A 13 32.80 56.88 -32.41
C GLU A 13 33.15 56.47 -33.85
N GLU A 14 32.46 55.47 -34.42
CA GLU A 14 32.61 55.12 -35.84
C GLU A 14 32.06 56.21 -36.76
N GLU A 15 30.89 56.77 -36.46
CA GLU A 15 30.31 57.88 -37.24
C GLU A 15 31.23 59.11 -37.24
N GLU A 16 31.80 59.49 -36.10
CA GLU A 16 32.73 60.63 -36.01
C GLU A 16 33.99 60.40 -36.88
N LYS A 17 34.52 59.17 -36.92
CA LYS A 17 35.64 58.82 -37.81
C LYS A 17 35.27 58.93 -39.28
N THR A 18 34.07 58.53 -39.68
CA THR A 18 33.61 58.67 -41.07
C THR A 18 33.42 60.13 -41.46
N HIS A 19 32.90 60.97 -40.55
CA HIS A 19 32.75 62.40 -40.78
C HIS A 19 34.09 63.10 -41.01
N ALA A 20 35.10 62.79 -40.18
CA ALA A 20 36.45 63.32 -40.33
C ALA A 20 37.14 62.90 -41.65
N GLN A 21 36.81 61.71 -42.18
CA GLN A 21 37.29 61.29 -43.51
C GLN A 21 36.62 62.09 -44.62
N LEU A 22 35.30 62.33 -44.52
CA LEU A 22 34.56 63.12 -45.50
C LEU A 22 35.06 64.57 -45.56
N GLU A 23 35.31 65.22 -44.42
CA GLU A 23 35.88 66.58 -44.38
C GLU A 23 37.22 66.67 -45.12
N LYS A 24 38.13 65.71 -44.89
CA LYS A 24 39.40 65.65 -45.64
C LYS A 24 39.21 65.48 -47.15
N THR A 25 38.17 64.76 -47.58
CA THR A 25 37.88 64.63 -49.01
C THR A 25 37.33 65.91 -49.62
N VAL A 26 36.49 66.65 -48.89
CA VAL A 26 35.94 67.95 -49.31
C VAL A 26 37.07 68.96 -49.49
N GLU A 27 37.95 69.10 -48.50
CA GLU A 27 39.09 70.03 -48.55
C GLU A 27 40.03 69.74 -49.74
N ASN A 28 40.25 68.45 -50.04
CA ASN A 28 41.06 68.04 -51.19
C ASN A 28 40.37 68.33 -52.55
N LEU A 29 39.05 68.24 -52.61
CA LEU A 29 38.28 68.63 -53.80
C LEU A 29 38.30 70.15 -54.01
N GLU A 30 38.16 70.95 -52.95
CA GLU A 30 38.26 72.41 -53.02
C GLU A 30 39.63 72.87 -53.57
N LEU A 31 40.72 72.24 -53.09
CA LEU A 31 42.07 72.47 -53.63
C LEU A 31 42.19 72.13 -55.11
N LYS A 32 41.55 71.04 -55.58
CA LYS A 32 41.53 70.68 -57.00
C LYS A 32 40.75 71.69 -57.83
N VAL A 33 39.62 72.18 -57.34
CA VAL A 33 38.80 73.21 -58.01
C VAL A 33 39.61 74.50 -58.16
N ALA A 34 40.26 74.98 -57.09
CA ALA A 34 41.13 76.16 -57.15
C ALA A 34 42.28 76.02 -58.17
N ARG A 35 42.87 74.83 -58.28
CA ARG A 35 43.90 74.52 -59.30
C ARG A 35 43.35 74.50 -60.73
N LEU A 36 42.09 74.15 -60.94
CA LEU A 36 41.46 74.17 -62.27
C LEU A 36 41.09 75.59 -62.68
N GLU A 37 40.58 76.41 -61.75
CA GLU A 37 40.26 77.82 -62.01
C GLU A 37 41.49 78.65 -62.40
N THR A 38 42.64 78.41 -61.76
CA THR A 38 43.91 79.05 -62.12
C THR A 38 44.38 78.65 -63.51
N LYS A 39 44.23 77.38 -63.91
CA LYS A 39 44.51 76.90 -65.28
C LYS A 39 43.59 77.52 -66.33
N LEU A 40 42.32 77.74 -66.00
CA LEU A 40 41.33 78.37 -66.89
C LEU A 40 41.63 79.86 -67.11
N LYS A 41 42.00 80.59 -66.05
CA LYS A 41 42.43 82.01 -66.17
C LYS A 41 43.73 82.16 -66.97
N GLY A 42 44.62 81.16 -66.95
CA GLY A 42 45.83 81.12 -67.79
C GLY A 42 45.57 80.95 -69.28
N LYS A 43 44.50 80.25 -69.69
CA LYS A 43 44.15 80.02 -71.11
C LYS A 43 43.37 81.16 -71.78
N LYS A 44 42.82 82.12 -71.03
CA LYS A 44 41.96 83.20 -71.57
C LYS A 44 42.71 84.47 -72.03
N LYS A 45 44.04 84.45 -72.13
CA LYS A 45 44.89 85.63 -72.44
C LYS A 45 45.50 85.69 -73.86
N SER A 46 45.04 84.90 -74.82
CA SER A 46 45.58 84.95 -76.19
C SER A 46 44.48 84.93 -77.27
N SER A 47 43.93 86.10 -77.58
CA SER A 47 43.54 86.50 -78.95
C SER A 47 42.78 87.83 -78.90
N LYS A 48 43.48 88.93 -79.19
CA LYS A 48 42.88 90.23 -79.53
C LYS A 48 43.49 90.63 -80.87
N PRO A 49 42.72 90.78 -81.96
CA PRO A 49 43.19 91.49 -83.14
C PRO A 49 42.66 92.92 -83.17
N GLU A 50 43.45 93.72 -83.85
CA GLU A 50 43.59 95.17 -83.84
C GLU A 50 43.10 95.73 -85.19
N PHE A 51 42.54 96.93 -85.18
CA PHE A 51 41.96 97.64 -86.33
C PHE A 51 42.97 97.95 -87.46
N GLN A 52 42.53 97.96 -88.73
CA GLN A 52 43.13 98.84 -89.76
C GLN A 52 42.19 99.18 -90.94
N LYS A 53 42.27 100.46 -91.35
CA LYS A 53 41.55 101.17 -92.44
C LYS A 53 42.29 101.05 -93.80
N LEU A 54 41.58 101.11 -94.94
CA LEU A 54 41.95 101.72 -96.25
C LEU A 54 40.78 101.46 -97.25
N LYS A 55 40.04 102.48 -97.73
CA LYS A 55 40.20 103.32 -98.95
C LYS A 55 39.80 102.68 -100.30
N GLU A 56 38.75 103.29 -100.86
CA GLU A 56 38.48 103.68 -102.26
C GLU A 56 38.33 102.66 -103.41
N GLU A 57 37.07 102.64 -103.89
CA GLU A 57 36.61 102.73 -105.29
C GLU A 57 36.29 101.47 -106.13
N LYS A 58 34.95 101.33 -106.35
CA LYS A 58 34.17 100.67 -107.43
C LYS A 58 33.79 99.18 -107.25
N PRO A 59 32.70 98.75 -107.90
CA PRO A 59 31.29 99.14 -107.77
C PRO A 59 30.57 98.24 -106.73
N GLU A 60 29.38 98.64 -106.27
CA GLU A 60 28.61 97.95 -105.21
C GLU A 60 28.50 96.43 -105.41
N SER A 61 29.19 95.66 -104.56
CA SER A 61 29.02 94.22 -104.40
C SER A 61 28.11 93.93 -103.19
N GLU A 62 27.46 92.76 -103.20
CA GLU A 62 26.48 92.31 -102.20
C GLU A 62 26.95 92.41 -100.73
N GLU A 63 28.26 92.44 -100.47
CA GLU A 63 28.84 92.60 -99.13
C GLU A 63 28.48 93.92 -98.44
N ILE A 64 28.32 95.02 -99.18
CA ILE A 64 27.96 96.32 -98.58
C ILE A 64 26.50 96.34 -98.12
N ASN A 65 25.62 95.65 -98.85
CA ASN A 65 24.21 95.51 -98.45
C ASN A 65 24.08 94.61 -97.22
N LEU A 66 24.83 93.50 -97.16
CA LEU A 66 24.92 92.65 -95.96
C LEU A 66 25.46 93.42 -94.75
N LEU A 67 26.50 94.25 -94.92
CA LEU A 67 27.04 95.06 -93.83
C LEU A 67 26.06 96.13 -93.34
N LYS A 68 25.31 96.79 -94.23
CA LYS A 68 24.25 97.74 -93.83
C LYS A 68 23.13 97.04 -93.07
N GLU A 69 22.75 95.84 -93.49
CA GLU A 69 21.73 95.03 -92.81
C GLU A 69 22.21 94.59 -91.42
N VAL A 70 23.46 94.14 -91.28
CA VAL A 70 24.08 93.81 -89.99
C VAL A 70 24.16 95.05 -89.08
N ILE A 71 24.56 96.21 -89.60
CA ILE A 71 24.61 97.45 -88.81
C ILE A 71 23.21 97.89 -88.36
N SER A 72 22.19 97.72 -89.22
CA SER A 72 20.80 98.01 -88.86
C SER A 72 20.30 97.06 -87.77
N SER A 73 20.59 95.77 -87.91
CA SER A 73 20.26 94.74 -86.92
C SER A 73 20.94 95.00 -85.57
N GLN A 74 22.23 95.32 -85.57
CA GLN A 74 22.97 95.66 -84.35
C GLN A 74 22.47 96.94 -83.68
N LYS A 75 22.08 97.96 -84.45
CA LYS A 75 21.46 99.16 -83.89
C LYS A 75 20.12 98.85 -83.23
N GLN A 76 19.30 97.99 -83.86
CA GLN A 76 18.02 97.56 -83.32
C GLN A 76 18.21 96.75 -82.02
N GLU A 77 19.16 95.82 -82.00
CA GLU A 77 19.50 95.03 -80.80
C GLU A 77 20.02 95.93 -79.67
N LEU A 78 20.81 96.95 -79.99
CA LEU A 78 21.32 97.90 -79.00
C LEU A 78 20.19 98.78 -78.43
N THR A 79 19.23 99.21 -79.25
CA THR A 79 18.03 99.90 -78.77
C THR A 79 17.14 99.01 -77.91
N GLN A 80 16.99 97.73 -78.26
CA GLN A 80 16.23 96.76 -77.46
C GLN A 80 16.92 96.54 -76.10
N THR A 81 18.23 96.34 -76.10
CA THR A 81 19.01 96.15 -74.88
C THR A 81 18.94 97.37 -73.95
N GLN A 82 18.89 98.57 -74.53
CA GLN A 82 18.72 99.82 -73.77
C GLN A 82 17.32 99.91 -73.14
N GLN A 83 16.27 99.53 -73.87
CA GLN A 83 14.91 99.46 -73.33
C GLN A 83 14.80 98.41 -72.22
N ASP A 84 15.39 97.23 -72.40
CA ASP A 84 15.40 96.17 -71.40
C ASP A 84 16.14 96.60 -70.13
N LYS A 85 17.23 97.36 -70.27
CA LYS A 85 17.97 97.94 -69.15
C LYS A 85 17.13 98.95 -68.37
N GLU A 86 16.37 99.81 -69.05
CA GLU A 86 15.48 100.78 -68.41
C GLU A 86 14.32 100.10 -67.68
N LEU A 87 13.75 99.05 -68.27
CA LEU A 87 12.72 98.23 -67.62
C LEU A 87 13.25 97.53 -66.36
N LEU A 88 14.45 96.94 -66.44
CA LEU A 88 15.10 96.33 -65.28
C LEU A 88 15.39 97.36 -64.18
N GLN A 89 15.82 98.57 -64.55
CA GLN A 89 16.05 99.64 -63.59
C GLN A 89 14.76 100.06 -62.88
N GLN A 90 13.65 100.21 -63.60
CA GLN A 90 12.34 100.50 -63.01
C GLN A 90 11.89 99.41 -62.03
N ASN A 91 12.14 98.14 -62.35
CA ASN A 91 11.84 97.02 -61.45
C ASN A 91 12.69 97.07 -60.18
N ILE A 92 13.99 97.37 -60.29
CA ILE A 92 14.88 97.53 -59.13
C ILE A 92 14.38 98.66 -58.22
N ASP A 93 14.01 99.79 -58.80
CA ASP A 93 13.53 100.95 -58.04
C ASP A 93 12.20 100.63 -57.32
N LYS A 94 11.29 99.93 -58.01
CA LYS A 94 10.03 99.45 -57.42
C LYS A 94 10.28 98.54 -56.21
N TYR A 95 11.12 97.51 -56.36
CA TYR A 95 11.42 96.59 -55.26
C TYR A 95 12.16 97.28 -54.10
N THR A 96 13.00 98.27 -54.39
CA THR A 96 13.67 99.07 -53.36
C THR A 96 12.67 99.90 -52.55
N GLN A 97 11.64 100.43 -53.20
CA GLN A 97 10.57 101.19 -52.53
C GLN A 97 9.66 100.29 -51.69
N GLU A 98 9.33 99.10 -52.19
CA GLU A 98 8.59 98.08 -51.42
C GLU A 98 9.37 97.68 -50.15
N LEU A 99 10.68 97.44 -50.27
CA LEU A 99 11.55 97.13 -49.12
C LEU A 99 11.64 98.28 -48.11
N LYS A 100 11.70 99.54 -48.57
CA LYS A 100 11.65 100.71 -47.68
C LYS A 100 10.32 100.81 -46.95
N THR A 101 9.21 100.53 -47.62
CA THR A 101 7.86 100.58 -47.03
C THR A 101 7.68 99.50 -45.96
N ILE A 102 8.18 98.28 -46.20
CA ILE A 102 8.23 97.21 -45.20
C ILE A 102 9.13 97.60 -44.03
N ASN A 103 10.24 98.30 -44.30
CA ASN A 103 11.16 98.73 -43.26
C ASN A 103 10.64 99.88 -42.39
N GLN A 104 9.79 100.75 -42.92
CA GLN A 104 9.21 101.91 -42.22
C GLN A 104 7.93 101.58 -41.44
N ASN A 105 7.28 100.44 -41.71
CA ASN A 105 6.12 99.98 -40.95
C ASN A 105 6.56 99.22 -39.68
N ASP A 106 7.20 99.92 -38.75
CA ASP A 106 7.61 99.38 -37.45
C ASP A 106 6.40 98.80 -36.66
N SER A 107 5.20 99.33 -36.88
CA SER A 107 3.94 98.81 -36.31
C SER A 107 3.62 97.36 -36.74
N VAL A 108 3.91 96.98 -37.99
CA VAL A 108 3.69 95.60 -38.46
C VAL A 108 4.75 94.66 -37.88
N LYS A 109 5.99 95.13 -37.78
CA LYS A 109 7.07 94.37 -37.14
C LYS A 109 6.76 94.12 -35.66
N ASP A 110 6.33 95.14 -34.93
CA ASP A 110 5.95 95.02 -33.52
C ASP A 110 4.76 94.07 -33.33
N GLN A 111 3.76 94.11 -34.23
CA GLN A 111 2.63 93.19 -34.17
C GLN A 111 3.05 91.73 -34.41
N ILE A 112 3.99 91.49 -35.34
CA ILE A 112 4.54 90.15 -35.58
C ILE A 112 5.36 89.70 -34.36
N ILE A 113 6.23 90.56 -33.84
CA ILE A 113 7.04 90.27 -32.64
C ILE A 113 6.14 89.90 -31.46
N LEU A 114 5.08 90.67 -31.20
CA LEU A 114 4.15 90.41 -30.10
C LEU A 114 3.41 89.07 -30.28
N LYS A 115 2.95 88.76 -31.50
CA LYS A 115 2.31 87.45 -31.79
C LYS A 115 3.29 86.30 -31.58
N THR A 116 4.51 86.43 -32.09
CA THR A 116 5.55 85.41 -31.92
C THR A 116 5.92 85.23 -30.45
N GLN A 117 6.03 86.31 -29.69
CA GLN A 117 6.32 86.26 -28.25
C GLN A 117 5.17 85.61 -27.46
N ASN A 118 3.91 85.92 -27.79
CA ASN A 118 2.76 85.27 -27.17
C ASN A 118 2.70 83.77 -27.51
N SER A 119 2.94 83.39 -28.77
CA SER A 119 3.05 81.99 -29.17
C SER A 119 4.19 81.27 -28.44
N LEU A 120 5.33 81.93 -28.26
CA LEU A 120 6.47 81.39 -27.53
C LEU A 120 6.14 81.21 -26.04
N ASN A 121 5.49 82.17 -25.41
CA ASN A 121 5.07 82.07 -24.01
C ASN A 121 4.08 80.92 -23.80
N ASN A 122 3.09 80.76 -24.69
CA ASN A 122 2.17 79.61 -24.64
C ASN A 122 2.92 78.29 -24.77
N LEU A 123 3.90 78.22 -25.68
CA LEU A 123 4.71 77.02 -25.86
C LEU A 123 5.55 76.71 -24.61
N ILE A 124 6.13 77.72 -23.97
CA ILE A 124 6.87 77.56 -22.69
C ILE A 124 5.94 77.04 -21.59
N GLU A 125 4.72 77.58 -21.47
CA GLU A 125 3.73 77.09 -20.52
C GLU A 125 3.33 75.62 -20.78
N ASP A 126 3.10 75.26 -22.05
CA ASP A 126 2.77 73.89 -22.45
C ASP A 126 3.93 72.93 -22.15
N TYR A 127 5.17 73.34 -22.41
CA TYR A 127 6.36 72.56 -22.04
C TYR A 127 6.45 72.37 -20.52
N GLY A 128 6.19 73.40 -19.72
CA GLY A 128 6.17 73.29 -18.27
C GLY A 128 5.08 72.34 -17.75
N ARG A 129 3.90 72.35 -18.37
CA ARG A 129 2.81 71.39 -18.05
C ARG A 129 3.21 69.96 -18.41
N LEU A 130 3.80 69.76 -19.58
CA LEU A 130 4.29 68.44 -20.03
C LEU A 130 5.40 67.91 -19.12
N GLU A 131 6.33 68.76 -18.70
CA GLU A 131 7.41 68.37 -17.78
C GLU A 131 6.85 67.91 -16.43
N ASN A 132 5.88 68.63 -15.87
CA ASN A 132 5.20 68.21 -14.63
C ASN A 132 4.45 66.88 -14.82
N THR A 133 3.74 66.71 -15.94
CA THR A 133 3.06 65.43 -16.23
C THR A 133 4.06 64.27 -16.38
N ILE A 134 5.20 64.49 -17.01
CA ILE A 134 6.27 63.48 -17.12
C ILE A 134 6.81 63.12 -15.73
N LYS A 135 6.96 64.10 -14.84
CA LYS A 135 7.40 63.86 -13.47
C LYS A 135 6.37 63.04 -12.68
N ASP A 136 5.10 63.40 -12.75
CA ASP A 136 4.02 62.68 -12.08
C ASP A 136 3.91 61.23 -12.57
N LEU A 137 4.02 61.01 -13.88
CA LEU A 137 4.04 59.67 -14.48
C LEU A 137 5.24 58.84 -14.02
N LYS A 138 6.43 59.44 -13.87
CA LYS A 138 7.61 58.73 -13.34
C LYS A 138 7.43 58.32 -11.88
N ASP A 139 6.82 59.18 -11.08
CA ASP A 139 6.51 58.86 -9.68
C ASP A 139 5.46 57.75 -9.59
N GLU A 140 4.46 57.74 -10.47
CA GLU A 140 3.45 56.67 -10.57
C GLU A 140 4.05 55.34 -11.03
N ILE A 141 4.92 55.35 -12.05
CA ILE A 141 5.67 54.16 -12.50
C ILE A 141 6.48 53.59 -11.33
N SER A 142 7.18 54.44 -10.58
CA SER A 142 7.99 54.01 -9.43
C SER A 142 7.13 53.39 -8.31
N LYS A 143 5.92 53.91 -8.08
CA LYS A 143 4.96 53.32 -7.13
C LYS A 143 4.50 51.94 -7.60
N ILE A 144 4.09 51.82 -8.86
CA ILE A 144 3.64 50.56 -9.46
C ILE A 144 4.75 49.50 -9.46
N GLU A 145 5.99 49.89 -9.74
CA GLU A 145 7.15 48.98 -9.67
C GLU A 145 7.38 48.41 -8.26
N ASN A 146 7.26 49.26 -7.23
CA ASN A 146 7.37 48.82 -5.84
C ASN A 146 6.21 47.91 -5.43
N GLU A 147 4.98 48.22 -5.84
CA GLU A 147 3.81 47.37 -5.60
C GLU A 147 3.97 46.00 -6.28
N ASN A 148 4.43 45.96 -7.54
CA ASN A 148 4.71 44.72 -8.25
C ASN A 148 5.78 43.88 -7.57
N LYS A 149 6.83 44.52 -7.03
CA LYS A 149 7.86 43.81 -6.24
C LYS A 149 7.26 43.17 -4.99
N LEU A 150 6.43 43.91 -4.25
CA LEU A 150 5.77 43.39 -3.05
C LEU A 150 4.80 42.24 -3.37
N LEU A 151 4.04 42.35 -4.46
CA LEU A 151 3.17 41.28 -4.93
C LEU A 151 3.96 40.02 -5.32
N LEU A 152 5.13 40.17 -5.93
CA LEU A 152 6.00 39.04 -6.26
C LEU A 152 6.50 38.34 -4.99
N GLU A 153 6.98 39.10 -4.01
CA GLU A 153 7.43 38.56 -2.71
C GLU A 153 6.29 37.81 -2.00
N ASN A 154 5.09 38.40 -1.93
CA ASN A 154 3.90 37.74 -1.38
C ASN A 154 3.53 36.46 -2.14
N THR A 155 3.61 36.47 -3.48
CA THR A 155 3.35 35.28 -4.31
C THR A 155 4.32 34.16 -3.97
N THR A 156 5.62 34.47 -3.82
CA THR A 156 6.61 33.45 -3.44
C THR A 156 6.35 32.88 -2.05
N LYS A 157 5.96 33.73 -1.08
CA LYS A 157 5.59 33.29 0.27
C LYS A 157 4.39 32.35 0.24
N ILE A 158 3.32 32.72 -0.46
CA ILE A 158 2.13 31.88 -0.63
C ILE A 158 2.49 30.54 -1.28
N GLN A 159 3.40 30.53 -2.27
CA GLN A 159 3.85 29.30 -2.92
C GLN A 159 4.60 28.36 -1.95
N THR A 160 5.44 28.92 -1.07
CA THR A 160 6.10 28.13 -0.02
C THR A 160 5.11 27.60 1.02
N GLU A 161 4.14 28.41 1.44
CA GLU A 161 3.07 27.99 2.36
C GLU A 161 2.20 26.89 1.74
N SER A 162 1.85 27.00 0.46
CA SER A 162 1.12 25.96 -0.28
C SER A 162 1.89 24.64 -0.30
N SER A 163 3.21 24.68 -0.53
CA SER A 163 4.05 23.48 -0.50
C SER A 163 4.10 22.83 0.88
N ASN A 164 4.08 23.64 1.95
CA ASN A 164 3.99 23.15 3.33
C ASN A 164 2.62 22.51 3.63
N VAL A 165 1.53 23.11 3.14
CA VAL A 165 0.19 22.54 3.27
C VAL A 165 0.10 21.18 2.57
N GLU A 166 0.62 21.06 1.34
CA GLU A 166 0.68 19.78 0.63
C GLU A 166 1.47 18.71 1.40
N GLN A 167 2.56 19.09 2.07
CA GLN A 167 3.31 18.17 2.93
C GLN A 167 2.49 17.71 4.13
N ILE A 168 1.80 18.63 4.82
CA ILE A 168 0.93 18.31 5.95
C ILE A 168 -0.22 17.39 5.52
N GLU A 169 -0.79 17.59 4.33
CA GLU A 169 -1.83 16.69 3.79
C GLU A 169 -1.32 15.28 3.52
N ARG A 170 -0.07 15.14 3.05
CA ARG A 170 0.58 13.82 2.90
C ARG A 170 0.74 13.13 4.25
N ASP A 171 1.23 13.87 5.26
CA ASP A 171 1.45 13.33 6.61
C ASP A 171 0.12 12.94 7.28
N LEU A 172 -0.95 13.73 7.10
CA LEU A 172 -2.30 13.40 7.57
C LEU A 172 -2.84 12.12 6.92
N LYS A 173 -2.63 11.92 5.62
CA LYS A 173 -3.02 10.69 4.92
C LYS A 173 -2.26 9.48 5.46
N GLU A 174 -0.96 9.62 5.76
CA GLU A 174 -0.16 8.55 6.35
C GLU A 174 -0.61 8.21 7.78
N LEU A 175 -0.83 9.22 8.61
CA LEU A 175 -1.34 9.05 9.98
C LEU A 175 -2.72 8.39 9.98
N ASN A 176 -3.62 8.79 9.08
CA ASN A 176 -4.93 8.16 8.96
C ASN A 176 -4.83 6.69 8.53
N LYS A 177 -3.86 6.33 7.68
CA LYS A 177 -3.59 4.93 7.34
C LYS A 177 -3.13 4.14 8.57
N LYS A 178 -2.17 4.70 9.35
CA LYS A 178 -1.69 4.08 10.60
C LYS A 178 -2.83 3.90 11.62
N LEU A 179 -3.73 4.89 11.75
CA LEU A 179 -4.89 4.81 12.62
C LEU A 179 -5.83 3.66 12.22
N ASN A 180 -6.15 3.54 10.93
CA ASN A 180 -6.97 2.44 10.42
C ASN A 180 -6.32 1.07 10.63
N ASP A 181 -4.99 0.97 10.51
CA ASP A 181 -4.26 -0.28 10.74
C ASP A 181 -4.31 -0.67 12.24
N LEU A 182 -4.12 0.30 13.14
CA LEU A 182 -4.26 0.09 14.60
C LEU A 182 -5.70 -0.28 15.01
N GLU A 183 -6.72 0.29 14.36
CA GLU A 183 -8.12 -0.05 14.64
C GLU A 183 -8.45 -1.49 14.24
N ARG A 184 -7.88 -1.98 13.11
CA ARG A 184 -7.98 -3.40 12.74
C ARG A 184 -7.27 -4.30 13.74
N GLU A 185 -6.07 -3.93 14.19
CA GLU A 185 -5.33 -4.68 15.20
C GLU A 185 -6.10 -4.75 16.53
N LYS A 186 -6.68 -3.63 16.98
CA LYS A 186 -7.55 -3.59 18.17
C LYS A 186 -8.72 -4.56 18.04
N LYS A 187 -9.39 -4.61 16.88
CA LYS A 187 -10.50 -5.54 16.64
C LYS A 187 -10.06 -7.00 16.72
N LEU A 188 -8.89 -7.34 16.15
CA LEU A 188 -8.33 -8.69 16.26
C LEU A 188 -8.03 -9.07 17.71
N LEU A 189 -7.49 -8.15 18.51
CA LEU A 189 -7.25 -8.38 19.94
C LEU A 189 -8.55 -8.58 20.71
N GLU A 190 -9.62 -7.87 20.35
CA GLU A 190 -10.94 -8.02 20.95
C GLU A 190 -11.55 -9.39 20.64
N ASP A 191 -11.44 -9.86 19.39
CA ASP A 191 -11.86 -11.20 18.98
C ASP A 191 -11.06 -12.29 19.72
N ILE A 192 -9.74 -12.13 19.86
CA ILE A 192 -8.87 -13.03 20.63
C ILE A 192 -9.29 -13.07 22.11
N ASN A 193 -9.55 -11.91 22.72
CA ASN A 193 -9.99 -11.83 24.11
C ASN A 193 -11.35 -12.50 24.33
N SER A 194 -12.29 -12.36 23.39
CA SER A 194 -13.58 -13.06 23.46
C SER A 194 -13.40 -14.58 23.43
N THR A 195 -12.45 -15.07 22.61
CA THR A 195 -12.09 -16.49 22.53
C THR A 195 -11.47 -16.99 23.83
N PHE A 196 -10.60 -16.18 24.46
CA PHE A 196 -10.02 -16.53 25.77
C PHE A 196 -11.07 -16.60 26.88
N ARG A 197 -12.02 -15.66 26.93
CA ARG A 197 -13.14 -15.71 27.90
C ARG A 197 -14.01 -16.96 27.72
N ASN A 198 -14.28 -17.35 26.48
CA ASN A 198 -15.02 -18.59 26.23
C ASN A 198 -14.25 -19.84 26.70
N LYS A 199 -12.92 -19.85 26.52
CA LYS A 199 -12.06 -20.93 27.05
C LYS A 199 -12.01 -20.93 28.58
N GLU A 200 -11.99 -19.76 29.21
CA GLU A 200 -12.03 -19.63 30.67
C GLU A 200 -13.31 -20.25 31.26
N ILE A 201 -14.47 -19.99 30.66
CA ILE A 201 -15.74 -20.63 31.03
C ILE A 201 -15.64 -22.16 30.90
N SER A 202 -15.07 -22.66 29.79
CA SER A 202 -14.88 -24.10 29.60
C SER A 202 -13.94 -24.73 30.63
N VAL A 203 -12.88 -24.01 31.05
CA VAL A 203 -11.98 -24.46 32.11
C VAL A 203 -12.70 -24.51 33.46
N GLU A 204 -13.53 -23.51 33.79
CA GLU A 204 -14.34 -23.54 35.03
C GLU A 204 -15.31 -24.74 35.06
N GLU A 205 -15.94 -25.07 33.93
CA GLU A 205 -16.80 -26.27 33.81
C GLU A 205 -16.01 -27.57 33.99
N LEU A 206 -14.82 -27.67 33.37
CA LEU A 206 -13.92 -28.80 33.56
C LEU A 206 -13.43 -28.92 35.02
N GLN A 207 -13.21 -27.80 35.70
CA GLN A 207 -12.84 -27.79 37.11
C GLN A 207 -13.98 -28.30 37.99
N LYS A 208 -15.22 -27.83 37.77
CA LYS A 208 -16.41 -28.32 38.49
C LYS A 208 -16.62 -29.82 38.29
N THR A 209 -16.50 -30.31 37.06
CA THR A 209 -16.63 -31.76 36.78
C THR A 209 -15.51 -32.58 37.43
N THR A 210 -14.29 -32.05 37.49
CA THR A 210 -13.17 -32.68 38.20
C THR A 210 -13.43 -32.76 39.71
N GLU A 211 -13.98 -31.71 40.31
CA GLU A 211 -14.37 -31.71 41.73
C GLU A 211 -15.45 -32.78 42.02
N VAL A 212 -16.50 -32.85 41.19
CA VAL A 212 -17.54 -33.90 41.32
C VAL A 212 -16.95 -35.31 41.19
N LEU A 213 -16.06 -35.54 40.23
CA LEU A 213 -15.40 -36.85 40.06
C LEU A 213 -14.51 -37.20 41.25
N LYS A 214 -13.85 -36.21 41.86
CA LYS A 214 -13.04 -36.39 43.07
C LYS A 214 -13.89 -36.81 44.26
N ASP A 215 -15.05 -36.18 44.45
CA ASP A 215 -15.99 -36.53 45.51
C ASP A 215 -16.57 -37.95 45.32
N ASN A 216 -16.97 -38.29 44.09
CA ASN A 216 -17.44 -39.64 43.75
C ASN A 216 -16.37 -40.71 44.02
N ASN A 217 -15.10 -40.43 43.70
CA ASN A 217 -14.01 -41.37 43.94
C ASN A 217 -13.73 -41.55 45.44
N LEU A 218 -13.89 -40.48 46.24
CA LEU A 218 -13.83 -40.56 47.70
C LEU A 218 -14.95 -41.45 48.27
N GLU A 219 -16.17 -41.35 47.73
CA GLU A 219 -17.31 -42.18 48.14
C GLU A 219 -17.09 -43.66 47.78
N LEU A 220 -16.69 -43.96 46.54
CA LEU A 220 -16.33 -45.31 46.11
C LEU A 220 -15.21 -45.93 46.96
N THR A 221 -14.23 -45.12 47.39
CA THR A 221 -13.16 -45.59 48.29
C THR A 221 -13.72 -45.99 49.65
N LYS A 222 -14.69 -45.26 50.20
CA LYS A 222 -15.37 -45.63 51.46
C LYS A 222 -16.21 -46.89 51.30
N GLU A 223 -16.91 -47.06 50.18
CA GLU A 223 -17.66 -48.28 49.89
C GLU A 223 -16.75 -49.50 49.75
N ASN A 224 -15.64 -49.37 49.02
CA ASN A 224 -14.64 -50.43 48.90
C ASN A 224 -14.06 -50.83 50.28
N GLN A 225 -13.83 -49.87 51.17
CA GLN A 225 -13.42 -50.17 52.55
C GLN A 225 -14.50 -50.91 53.34
N LYS A 226 -15.79 -50.57 53.17
CA LYS A 226 -16.90 -51.30 53.79
C LYS A 226 -17.00 -52.73 53.27
N LEU A 227 -16.94 -52.91 51.94
CA LEU A 227 -16.96 -54.22 51.30
C LEU A 227 -15.78 -55.08 51.75
N SER A 228 -14.57 -54.51 51.86
CA SER A 228 -13.40 -55.22 52.41
C SER A 228 -13.67 -55.79 53.81
N LYS A 229 -14.28 -55.01 54.71
CA LYS A 229 -14.63 -55.49 56.06
C LYS A 229 -15.66 -56.62 56.04
N ILE A 230 -16.64 -56.55 55.13
CA ILE A 230 -17.65 -57.60 54.94
C ILE A 230 -16.96 -58.88 54.47
N VAL A 231 -16.06 -58.78 53.48
CA VAL A 231 -15.28 -59.93 52.98
C VAL A 231 -14.46 -60.58 54.10
N ASP A 232 -13.79 -59.78 54.94
CA ASP A 232 -13.03 -60.30 56.08
C ASP A 232 -13.93 -61.02 57.10
N THR A 233 -15.14 -60.49 57.34
CA THR A 233 -16.14 -61.10 58.24
C THR A 233 -16.61 -62.44 57.68
N VAL A 234 -17.02 -62.48 56.41
CA VAL A 234 -17.45 -63.70 55.72
C VAL A 234 -16.32 -64.74 55.70
N LYS A 235 -15.07 -64.33 55.49
CA LYS A 235 -13.91 -65.23 55.56
C LYS A 235 -13.73 -65.85 56.95
N GLY A 236 -13.97 -65.07 58.00
CA GLY A 236 -14.00 -65.55 59.38
C GLY A 236 -15.12 -66.56 59.63
N GLU A 237 -16.33 -66.29 59.15
CA GLU A 237 -17.47 -67.21 59.23
C GLU A 237 -17.21 -68.50 58.46
N ASN A 238 -16.64 -68.42 57.26
CA ASN A 238 -16.31 -69.58 56.44
C ASN A 238 -15.27 -70.47 57.13
N SER A 239 -14.33 -69.87 57.86
CA SER A 239 -13.35 -70.60 58.67
C SER A 239 -14.03 -71.34 59.84
N ARG A 240 -15.02 -70.73 60.50
CA ARG A 240 -15.83 -71.40 61.55
C ARG A 240 -16.67 -72.52 60.96
N LEU A 241 -17.23 -72.33 59.78
CA LEU A 241 -18.04 -73.33 59.10
C LEU A 241 -17.20 -74.56 58.75
N ALA A 242 -15.97 -74.36 58.28
CA ALA A 242 -15.00 -75.44 58.07
C ALA A 242 -14.66 -76.22 59.37
N GLU A 243 -14.59 -75.55 60.53
CA GLU A 243 -14.43 -76.25 61.82
C GLU A 243 -15.65 -77.10 62.18
N PHE A 244 -16.86 -76.63 61.90
CA PHE A 244 -18.09 -77.40 62.10
C PHE A 244 -18.16 -78.58 61.14
N GLU A 245 -17.81 -78.41 59.87
CA GLU A 245 -17.71 -79.50 58.89
C GLU A 245 -16.73 -80.58 59.36
N ALA A 246 -15.55 -80.19 59.88
CA ALA A 246 -14.59 -81.13 60.44
C ALA A 246 -15.15 -81.91 61.66
N LYS A 247 -15.90 -81.23 62.54
CA LYS A 247 -16.58 -81.89 63.67
C LYS A 247 -17.68 -82.84 63.22
N VAL A 248 -18.48 -82.45 62.22
CA VAL A 248 -19.52 -83.29 61.62
C VAL A 248 -18.87 -84.54 61.03
N SER A 249 -17.82 -84.40 60.23
CA SER A 249 -17.08 -85.53 59.66
C SER A 249 -16.51 -86.47 60.74
N TYR A 250 -15.97 -85.92 61.83
CA TYR A 250 -15.53 -86.72 62.98
C TYR A 250 -16.68 -87.49 63.65
N LEU A 251 -17.83 -86.85 63.86
CA LEU A 251 -19.02 -87.51 64.44
C LEU A 251 -19.60 -88.57 63.51
N GLU A 252 -19.65 -88.31 62.20
CA GLU A 252 -20.06 -89.29 61.20
C GLU A 252 -19.18 -90.54 61.26
N ASN A 253 -17.86 -90.37 61.34
CA ASN A 253 -16.91 -91.48 61.49
C ASN A 253 -17.16 -92.26 62.81
N ASN A 254 -17.39 -91.58 63.93
CA ASN A 254 -17.72 -92.24 65.20
C ASN A 254 -19.04 -93.02 65.15
N ILE A 255 -20.06 -92.50 64.46
CA ILE A 255 -21.33 -93.20 64.25
C ILE A 255 -21.10 -94.47 63.44
N ILE A 256 -20.28 -94.41 62.38
CA ILE A 256 -19.90 -95.58 61.58
C ILE A 256 -19.23 -96.64 62.47
N ASP A 257 -18.28 -96.22 63.31
CA ASP A 257 -17.57 -97.11 64.24
C ASP A 257 -18.50 -97.73 65.30
N LEU A 258 -19.39 -96.93 65.89
CA LEU A 258 -20.39 -97.41 66.85
C LEU A 258 -21.38 -98.36 66.21
N LYS A 259 -21.84 -98.10 64.98
CA LYS A 259 -22.68 -99.02 64.21
C LYS A 259 -21.96 -100.35 64.01
N LYS A 260 -20.68 -100.33 63.64
CA LYS A 260 -19.84 -101.53 63.48
C LYS A 260 -19.67 -102.30 64.80
N LYS A 261 -19.44 -101.61 65.92
CA LYS A 261 -19.36 -102.22 67.26
C LYS A 261 -20.69 -102.84 67.68
N ASN A 262 -21.80 -102.14 67.47
CA ASN A 262 -23.14 -102.64 67.80
C ASN A 262 -23.49 -103.87 66.95
N GLU A 263 -23.14 -103.87 65.67
CA GLU A 263 -23.31 -105.04 64.81
C GLU A 263 -22.47 -106.24 65.32
N ASN A 264 -21.22 -106.01 65.73
CA ASN A 264 -20.39 -107.04 66.37
C ASN A 264 -21.00 -107.56 67.70
N LEU A 265 -21.60 -106.68 68.51
CA LEU A 265 -22.28 -107.08 69.76
C LEU A 265 -23.53 -107.90 69.47
N LYS A 266 -24.36 -107.50 68.50
CA LYS A 266 -25.50 -108.30 68.03
C LYS A 266 -25.06 -109.68 67.56
N GLN A 267 -23.97 -109.77 66.79
CA GLN A 267 -23.41 -111.06 66.39
C GLN A 267 -22.97 -111.91 67.59
N LYS A 268 -22.39 -111.30 68.63
CA LYS A 268 -22.05 -111.98 69.90
C LYS A 268 -23.28 -112.41 70.69
N ASP A 269 -24.31 -111.58 70.78
CA ASP A 269 -25.56 -111.90 71.47
C ASP A 269 -26.29 -113.04 70.76
N VAL A 270 -26.33 -113.03 69.42
CA VAL A 270 -26.85 -114.16 68.63
C VAL A 270 -26.05 -115.44 68.92
N LEU A 271 -24.72 -115.34 69.02
CA LEU A 271 -23.85 -116.44 69.41
C LEU A 271 -24.11 -116.95 70.85
N LEU A 272 -24.31 -116.03 71.80
CA LEU A 272 -24.63 -116.35 73.19
C LEU A 272 -26.01 -116.96 73.31
N LEU A 273 -27.04 -116.41 72.65
CA LEU A 273 -28.37 -117.00 72.55
C LEU A 273 -28.28 -118.39 71.92
N ALA A 274 -27.53 -118.58 70.84
CA ALA A 274 -27.32 -119.91 70.24
C ALA A 274 -26.62 -120.89 71.21
N LYS A 275 -25.71 -120.40 72.06
CA LYS A 275 -25.10 -121.21 73.13
C LYS A 275 -26.08 -121.51 74.27
N THR A 276 -26.86 -120.53 74.73
CA THR A 276 -27.83 -120.69 75.80
C THR A 276 -28.99 -121.58 75.37
N ILE A 277 -29.47 -121.44 74.14
CA ILE A 277 -30.41 -122.38 73.52
C ILE A 277 -29.80 -123.77 73.49
N ASN A 278 -28.54 -123.94 73.09
CA ASN A 278 -27.86 -125.25 73.18
C ASN A 278 -27.73 -125.79 74.62
N VAL A 279 -27.50 -124.92 75.62
CA VAL A 279 -27.43 -125.33 77.04
C VAL A 279 -28.81 -125.74 77.56
N ILE A 280 -29.86 -124.97 77.24
CA ILE A 280 -31.25 -125.30 77.58
C ILE A 280 -31.71 -126.56 76.82
N GLU A 281 -31.28 -126.76 75.57
CA GLU A 281 -31.52 -127.98 74.81
C GLU A 281 -30.72 -129.18 75.35
N ASN A 282 -29.56 -128.96 75.99
CA ASN A 282 -28.80 -129.99 76.69
C ASN A 282 -29.34 -130.29 78.10
N GLU A 283 -29.79 -129.30 78.87
CA GLU A 283 -30.44 -129.49 80.19
C GLU A 283 -31.85 -130.10 80.02
N ASN A 284 -32.56 -129.74 78.93
CA ASN A 284 -33.80 -130.41 78.56
C ASN A 284 -33.56 -131.80 77.93
N ARG A 285 -32.33 -132.15 77.51
CA ARG A 285 -31.98 -133.54 77.14
C ARG A 285 -31.78 -134.46 78.34
N GLU A 286 -31.61 -133.93 79.56
CA GLU A 286 -31.59 -134.72 80.80
C GLU A 286 -32.95 -134.76 81.53
N HIS A 287 -33.88 -133.84 81.20
CA HIS A 287 -35.21 -133.79 81.82
C HIS A 287 -36.41 -134.11 80.91
N LEU A 288 -36.19 -134.55 79.67
CA LEU A 288 -37.23 -135.16 78.82
C LEU A 288 -37.20 -136.70 78.90
N ALA A 289 -37.47 -137.24 80.10
CA ALA A 289 -37.81 -138.64 80.31
C ALA A 289 -39.09 -138.80 81.15
N ALA A 290 -40.06 -137.89 81.04
CA ALA A 290 -41.41 -138.14 81.54
C ALA A 290 -42.44 -137.14 80.98
N THR A 291 -43.32 -137.68 80.12
CA THR A 291 -44.77 -137.41 80.08
C THR A 291 -45.34 -136.09 79.52
N VAL A 292 -46.12 -136.29 78.43
CA VAL A 292 -47.57 -135.97 78.29
C VAL A 292 -47.97 -134.69 77.53
N ASN A 293 -48.59 -134.98 76.36
CA ASN A 293 -49.84 -134.52 75.75
C ASN A 293 -50.23 -133.03 75.58
N ASP A 294 -50.77 -132.83 74.38
CA ASP A 294 -52.00 -132.09 74.04
C ASP A 294 -52.00 -130.55 73.84
N THR A 295 -52.39 -130.19 72.61
CA THR A 295 -53.33 -129.11 72.21
C THR A 295 -52.84 -127.65 72.24
N VAL A 296 -53.25 -126.65 71.44
CA VAL A 296 -54.06 -126.45 70.21
C VAL A 296 -54.04 -124.92 69.90
N THR A 297 -53.97 -124.53 68.61
CA THR A 297 -54.45 -123.29 67.93
C THR A 297 -53.91 -121.86 68.13
N SER A 298 -53.97 -121.14 66.98
CA SER A 298 -54.11 -119.69 66.74
C SER A 298 -52.78 -118.92 66.66
N GLU A 299 -52.44 -118.11 65.64
CA GLU A 299 -53.24 -117.17 64.86
C GLU A 299 -52.72 -117.02 63.41
N LYS A 300 -53.67 -116.74 62.51
CA LYS A 300 -53.46 -116.37 61.11
C LYS A 300 -53.29 -114.85 60.97
N ASN A 301 -52.43 -114.47 60.02
CA ASN A 301 -52.56 -113.32 59.11
C ASN A 301 -52.67 -111.90 59.70
N PHE A 302 -51.65 -111.07 59.46
CA PHE A 302 -51.88 -109.69 59.03
C PHE A 302 -51.00 -109.29 57.84
N VAL A 303 -51.69 -108.61 56.92
CA VAL A 303 -51.37 -108.29 55.55
C VAL A 303 -50.40 -107.12 55.44
N LYS A 304 -49.51 -107.19 54.45
CA LYS A 304 -48.66 -106.10 53.93
C LYS A 304 -49.44 -104.79 53.80
N LYS A 305 -48.89 -103.70 54.33
CA LYS A 305 -49.29 -102.33 53.96
C LYS A 305 -48.06 -101.60 53.43
N GLU A 306 -47.97 -101.55 52.09
CA GLU A 306 -47.12 -100.61 51.37
C GLU A 306 -47.77 -99.23 51.46
N GLU A 307 -47.13 -98.30 52.17
CA GLU A 307 -47.50 -96.87 52.12
C GLU A 307 -46.56 -96.12 51.18
N LYS A 308 -47.12 -95.92 50.00
CA LYS A 308 -46.87 -94.91 48.98
C LYS A 308 -46.79 -93.50 49.61
N ILE A 309 -45.63 -92.85 49.57
CA ILE A 309 -45.49 -91.40 49.77
C ILE A 309 -44.76 -90.78 48.58
N VAL A 310 -45.59 -90.29 47.64
CA VAL A 310 -45.51 -89.02 46.90
C VAL A 310 -44.12 -88.55 46.47
N GLU A 311 -43.80 -88.85 45.21
CA GLU A 311 -42.98 -87.98 44.34
C GLU A 311 -43.61 -86.59 44.27
N LYS A 312 -42.85 -85.57 44.67
CA LYS A 312 -43.11 -84.19 44.26
C LYS A 312 -41.84 -83.64 43.61
N SER A 313 -41.95 -83.51 42.29
CA SER A 313 -41.04 -82.86 41.37
C SER A 313 -40.63 -81.47 41.88
N ILE A 314 -39.33 -81.21 41.92
CA ILE A 314 -38.78 -79.85 41.85
C ILE A 314 -37.73 -79.84 40.74
N GLU A 315 -37.90 -78.86 39.88
CA GLU A 315 -37.24 -78.63 38.61
C GLU A 315 -35.72 -78.58 38.70
N VAL A 316 -35.14 -79.21 37.67
CA VAL A 316 -33.84 -78.93 37.08
C VAL A 316 -33.71 -77.44 36.83
N VAL A 317 -32.83 -76.75 37.58
CA VAL A 317 -32.24 -75.48 37.15
C VAL A 317 -30.79 -75.76 36.80
N GLN A 318 -30.49 -75.44 35.56
CA GLN A 318 -29.25 -75.70 34.86
C GLN A 318 -28.07 -75.03 35.57
N SER A 319 -27.00 -75.82 35.69
CA SER A 319 -25.64 -75.37 35.95
C SER A 319 -25.16 -74.46 34.81
N GLU A 320 -24.90 -73.19 35.10
CA GLU A 320 -24.02 -72.35 34.28
C GLU A 320 -22.65 -72.28 34.95
N GLU A 321 -21.63 -72.68 34.17
CA GLU A 321 -20.21 -72.56 34.46
C GLU A 321 -19.81 -71.10 34.77
N PRO A 322 -18.93 -70.84 35.75
CA PRO A 322 -18.10 -69.66 35.71
C PRO A 322 -16.91 -69.94 34.78
N GLN A 323 -16.94 -69.37 33.58
CA GLN A 323 -15.77 -69.23 32.74
C GLN A 323 -14.69 -68.43 33.49
N SER A 324 -13.56 -69.09 33.67
CA SER A 324 -12.24 -68.53 33.95
C SER A 324 -11.93 -67.38 32.97
N ILE A 325 -11.94 -66.13 33.46
CA ILE A 325 -11.30 -65.00 32.80
C ILE A 325 -9.92 -64.84 33.45
N MET A 326 -8.94 -65.47 32.81
CA MET A 326 -7.53 -65.15 32.97
C MET A 326 -7.26 -63.71 32.50
N GLY A 327 -6.29 -63.08 33.14
CA GLY A 327 -5.44 -62.08 32.49
C GLY A 327 -5.78 -60.62 32.80
N ARG A 328 -5.43 -60.15 34.00
CA ARG A 328 -5.15 -58.73 34.21
C ARG A 328 -3.63 -58.57 34.22
N GLU A 329 -3.09 -58.13 33.09
CA GLU A 329 -1.70 -57.68 32.96
C GLU A 329 -1.42 -56.56 33.96
N TYR A 330 -0.37 -56.77 34.74
CA TYR A 330 0.26 -55.73 35.55
C TYR A 330 0.99 -54.78 34.59
N MET A 331 0.39 -53.64 34.28
CA MET A 331 1.15 -52.53 33.71
C MET A 331 1.95 -51.88 34.83
N ALA A 332 3.26 -52.13 34.81
CA ALA A 332 4.23 -51.41 35.61
C ALA A 332 4.16 -49.92 35.27
N THR A 333 3.94 -49.09 36.29
CA THR A 333 4.07 -47.63 36.19
C THR A 333 5.55 -47.29 36.03
N GLU A 334 5.97 -46.98 34.81
CA GLU A 334 7.24 -46.31 34.56
C GLU A 334 7.17 -44.87 35.09
N ASN A 335 8.12 -44.55 35.97
CA ASN A 335 8.51 -43.21 36.36
C ASN A 335 8.88 -42.40 35.10
N ILE A 336 8.07 -41.40 34.75
CA ILE A 336 8.50 -40.30 33.87
C ILE A 336 8.54 -39.04 34.73
N ASP A 337 9.67 -38.88 35.40
CA ASP A 337 10.04 -37.65 36.11
C ASP A 337 11.25 -37.07 35.37
N GLN A 338 11.00 -36.42 34.23
CA GLN A 338 12.00 -35.59 33.54
C GLN A 338 11.35 -34.33 32.98
N MET A 339 11.31 -33.32 33.85
CA MET A 339 11.30 -31.90 33.49
C MET A 339 12.47 -31.58 32.54
N PRO A 340 12.26 -30.98 31.36
CA PRO A 340 13.34 -30.35 30.63
C PRO A 340 13.70 -29.02 31.29
N LYS A 341 14.95 -28.93 31.75
CA LYS A 341 15.58 -27.70 32.23
C LYS A 341 15.59 -26.64 31.12
N SER A 342 15.04 -25.48 31.48
CA SER A 342 15.35 -24.17 30.92
C SER A 342 16.83 -24.05 30.51
N ALA A 343 17.07 -23.87 29.21
CA ALA A 343 18.37 -23.53 28.65
C ALA A 343 18.40 -22.01 28.41
N GLU A 344 19.32 -21.35 29.11
CA GLU A 344 19.67 -19.94 28.92
C GLU A 344 20.19 -19.67 27.49
N PRO A 345 19.92 -18.49 26.92
CA PRO A 345 20.43 -18.11 25.62
C PRO A 345 21.87 -17.61 25.72
N LYS A 346 22.81 -18.34 25.11
CA LYS A 346 24.18 -17.89 24.89
C LYS A 346 24.23 -16.89 23.73
N GLU A 347 24.69 -15.68 24.03
CA GLU A 347 25.31 -14.77 23.08
C GLU A 347 26.55 -15.41 22.43
N SER A 348 26.56 -15.45 21.10
CA SER A 348 27.79 -15.43 20.29
C SER A 348 27.37 -14.96 18.88
N ARG A 349 27.78 -13.75 18.48
CA ARG A 349 29.08 -13.38 17.90
C ARG A 349 29.14 -13.74 16.40
N LEU A 350 28.92 -12.68 15.63
CA LEU A 350 29.36 -12.40 14.26
C LEU A 350 30.36 -13.40 13.66
N GLU A 351 30.00 -14.02 12.55
CA GLU A 351 30.86 -14.08 11.36
C GLU A 351 30.02 -13.84 10.11
N GLU A 352 30.57 -12.94 9.29
CA GLU A 352 30.08 -12.53 7.98
C GLU A 352 30.24 -13.70 7.01
N ASP A 353 29.15 -14.08 6.34
CA ASP A 353 29.30 -14.80 5.09
C ASP A 353 28.35 -14.24 4.04
N VAL A 354 28.98 -13.83 2.94
CA VAL A 354 28.42 -13.11 1.81
C VAL A 354 27.52 -14.07 1.04
N SER A 355 26.23 -14.02 1.34
CA SER A 355 25.19 -14.64 0.53
C SER A 355 24.12 -13.60 0.27
N THR A 356 24.05 -13.13 -0.98
CA THR A 356 22.99 -12.26 -1.53
C THR A 356 21.63 -12.98 -1.44
N LYS A 357 21.08 -13.02 -0.23
CA LYS A 357 19.67 -13.33 0.03
C LYS A 357 18.87 -12.09 -0.33
N ILE A 358 18.28 -12.13 -1.53
CA ILE A 358 17.11 -11.34 -1.88
C ILE A 358 16.06 -11.64 -0.80
N LYS A 359 15.88 -10.69 0.12
CA LYS A 359 14.87 -10.74 1.18
C LYS A 359 13.51 -10.98 0.52
N GLY A 360 12.82 -12.01 0.99
CA GLY A 360 11.48 -12.38 0.55
C GLY A 360 10.52 -11.21 0.69
N GLN A 361 10.31 -10.49 -0.41
CA GLN A 361 9.06 -9.81 -0.66
C GLN A 361 8.01 -10.91 -0.85
N THR A 362 6.93 -10.82 -0.08
CA THR A 362 5.73 -11.62 -0.21
C THR A 362 5.30 -11.66 -1.68
N GLY A 363 5.60 -12.79 -2.32
CA GLY A 363 5.66 -12.92 -3.77
C GLY A 363 4.30 -12.88 -4.42
N TYR A 364 3.76 -11.68 -4.65
CA TYR A 364 2.82 -11.47 -5.75
C TYR A 364 3.60 -11.70 -7.06
N ARG A 365 3.69 -12.96 -7.50
CA ARG A 365 4.17 -13.28 -8.85
C ARG A 365 3.37 -12.41 -9.81
N LYS A 366 4.06 -11.51 -10.52
CA LYS A 366 3.43 -10.64 -11.52
C LYS A 366 2.68 -11.56 -12.48
N LYS A 367 1.38 -11.33 -12.68
CA LYS A 367 0.58 -12.10 -13.63
C LYS A 367 1.09 -11.74 -15.03
N ILE A 368 1.63 -12.71 -15.77
CA ILE A 368 2.15 -12.53 -17.13
C ILE A 368 1.32 -13.39 -18.05
N CYS A 369 0.82 -12.83 -19.15
CA CYS A 369 0.10 -13.61 -20.16
C CYS A 369 1.06 -14.61 -20.84
N PRO A 370 0.73 -15.92 -20.87
CA PRO A 370 1.62 -16.92 -21.45
C PRO A 370 1.74 -16.82 -22.98
N ASN A 371 0.79 -16.19 -23.67
CA ASN A 371 0.79 -16.09 -25.12
C ASN A 371 1.54 -14.84 -25.64
N CYS A 372 1.26 -13.66 -25.08
CA CYS A 372 1.86 -12.40 -25.55
C CYS A 372 2.82 -11.73 -24.58
N GLY A 373 3.08 -12.32 -23.41
CA GLY A 373 3.98 -11.76 -22.40
C GLY A 373 3.49 -10.49 -21.70
N ASN A 374 2.23 -10.08 -21.90
CA ASN A 374 1.69 -8.86 -21.29
C ASN A 374 1.76 -8.94 -19.75
N THR A 375 2.33 -7.91 -19.13
CA THR A 375 2.49 -7.75 -17.67
C THR A 375 1.55 -6.70 -17.08
N ASN A 376 0.77 -6.00 -17.90
CA ASN A 376 -0.11 -4.92 -17.44
C ASN A 376 -1.33 -5.50 -16.68
N LYS A 377 -1.34 -5.30 -15.36
CA LYS A 377 -2.39 -5.80 -14.47
C LYS A 377 -3.78 -5.31 -14.84
N LEU A 378 -3.93 -4.10 -15.40
CA LEU A 378 -5.22 -3.55 -15.83
C LEU A 378 -5.81 -4.29 -17.03
N GLN A 379 -4.95 -4.94 -17.83
CA GLN A 379 -5.36 -5.70 -19.00
C GLN A 379 -5.52 -7.20 -18.72
N ILE A 380 -5.11 -7.71 -17.56
CA ILE A 380 -5.31 -9.11 -17.18
C ILE A 380 -6.51 -9.19 -16.23
N ARG A 381 -7.65 -9.62 -16.75
CA ARG A 381 -8.90 -9.74 -15.98
C ARG A 381 -9.07 -11.16 -15.45
N GLU A 382 -9.61 -11.27 -14.24
CA GLU A 382 -10.01 -12.54 -13.65
C GLU A 382 -11.50 -12.76 -13.93
N ILE A 383 -11.86 -13.90 -14.52
CA ILE A 383 -13.23 -14.25 -14.90
C ILE A 383 -13.58 -15.65 -14.38
N ASP A 384 -14.86 -15.93 -14.22
CA ASP A 384 -15.36 -17.25 -13.81
C ASP A 384 -15.23 -18.26 -14.95
N ASP A 385 -14.60 -19.39 -14.66
CA ASP A 385 -14.52 -20.54 -15.54
C ASP A 385 -15.76 -21.43 -15.37
N LYS A 386 -16.80 -21.13 -16.15
CA LYS A 386 -18.05 -21.88 -16.18
C LYS A 386 -17.89 -23.36 -16.55
N THR A 387 -16.74 -23.76 -17.09
CA THR A 387 -16.46 -25.16 -17.44
C THR A 387 -16.05 -26.00 -16.24
N ARG A 388 -15.57 -25.37 -15.16
CA ARG A 388 -15.08 -26.05 -13.95
C ARG A 388 -15.83 -25.58 -12.71
N VAL A 389 -16.86 -26.34 -12.35
CA VAL A 389 -17.67 -26.12 -11.14
C VAL A 389 -16.92 -26.70 -9.94
N ILE A 390 -16.62 -25.87 -8.94
CA ILE A 390 -16.01 -26.32 -7.67
C ILE A 390 -17.11 -26.74 -6.68
N PHE A 391 -18.21 -26.00 -6.66
CA PHE A 391 -19.40 -26.26 -5.84
C PHE A 391 -20.63 -25.74 -6.58
N PRO A 392 -21.85 -26.27 -6.38
CA PRO A 392 -23.06 -25.70 -6.99
C PRO A 392 -23.15 -24.18 -6.77
N GLY A 393 -23.08 -23.41 -7.87
CA GLY A 393 -23.06 -21.93 -7.83
C GLY A 393 -21.67 -21.28 -7.74
N PHE A 394 -20.59 -22.05 -7.54
CA PHE A 394 -19.21 -21.56 -7.47
C PHE A 394 -18.34 -22.19 -8.57
N TYR A 395 -17.80 -21.33 -9.41
CA TYR A 395 -16.93 -21.69 -10.53
C TYR A 395 -15.47 -21.38 -10.21
N ALA A 396 -14.55 -22.15 -10.79
CA ALA A 396 -13.12 -21.83 -10.72
C ALA A 396 -12.83 -20.47 -11.39
N LYS A 397 -11.68 -19.85 -11.09
CA LYS A 397 -11.26 -18.59 -11.72
C LYS A 397 -10.24 -18.86 -12.82
N LYS A 398 -10.37 -18.17 -13.95
CA LYS A 398 -9.37 -18.12 -15.03
C LYS A 398 -8.98 -16.68 -15.35
N TYR A 399 -7.80 -16.49 -15.90
CA TYR A 399 -7.33 -15.20 -16.37
C TYR A 399 -7.61 -15.03 -17.86
N LYS A 400 -7.92 -13.79 -18.27
CA LYS A 400 -8.08 -13.39 -19.67
C LYS A 400 -7.22 -12.17 -19.96
N CYS A 401 -6.36 -12.27 -20.98
CA CYS A 401 -5.57 -11.13 -21.45
C CYS A 401 -6.42 -10.23 -22.35
N GLY A 402 -6.48 -8.93 -22.05
CA GLY A 402 -7.17 -7.93 -22.85
C GLY A 402 -6.46 -7.58 -24.16
N GLN A 403 -5.19 -7.99 -24.34
CA GLN A 403 -4.42 -7.71 -25.54
C GLN A 403 -4.56 -8.81 -26.60
N CYS A 404 -4.42 -10.08 -26.23
CA CYS A 404 -4.47 -11.22 -27.17
C CYS A 404 -5.67 -12.15 -26.96
N ALA A 405 -6.56 -11.83 -26.02
CA ALA A 405 -7.73 -12.63 -25.64
C ALA A 405 -7.44 -14.06 -25.11
N THR A 406 -6.18 -14.45 -24.94
CA THR A 406 -5.82 -15.76 -24.38
C THR A 406 -6.34 -15.91 -22.97
N GLU A 407 -6.91 -17.08 -22.69
CA GLU A 407 -7.42 -17.49 -21.39
C GLU A 407 -6.53 -18.59 -20.80
N TRP A 408 -6.21 -18.52 -19.51
CA TRP A 408 -5.42 -19.55 -18.83
C TRP A 408 -5.82 -19.69 -17.37
N ASN A 409 -5.61 -20.88 -16.81
CA ASN A 409 -5.98 -21.18 -15.43
C ASN A 409 -4.93 -20.65 -14.46
N LYS A 410 -5.39 -20.31 -13.25
CA LYS A 410 -4.51 -20.01 -12.13
C LYS A 410 -4.05 -21.36 -11.57
N ASP A 411 -2.87 -21.80 -11.97
CA ASP A 411 -2.21 -22.99 -11.40
C ASP A 411 -2.06 -22.88 -9.87
#